data_AF-A0AAJ4YBQ8-F1
#
_entry.id   AF-A0AAJ4YBQ8-F1
#
_cell.length_a   1.000
_cell.length_b   1.000
_cell.length_c   1.000
_cell.angle_alpha   90.00
_cell.angle_beta   90.00
_cell.angle_gamma   90.00
#
_symmetry.space_group_name_H-M   'P 1'
#
loop_
_entity.id
_entity.type
_entity.pdbx_description
1 polymer ?
#
loop_
_entity_poly.entity_id
_entity_poly.type
_entity_poly.pdbx_seq_one_letter_code
_entity_poly.pdbx_strand_id
1 'polypeptide(L)'
;MSRARYAFAAHPEALADLRAVPENIRDLALVELQHLVHGNERGAALQRELAGCHKVYVDPETRWRLVIQYRDAPASSQHKREIYLLAVGERQDQAAYRTAARRLGHERQAAGTSALQRRAQAARARSPHGSSDRTTASPSFAPTDPIGQPRARRTC
;
A
#
# COMPACT_ATOMS: atom_id res chain seq x y z
N MET A 1 -9.22 8.18 -29.48
CA MET A 1 -8.40 8.12 -28.25
C MET A 1 -7.84 6.72 -28.10
N SER A 2 -6.53 6.58 -27.91
CA SER A 2 -5.92 5.26 -27.68
C SER A 2 -6.33 4.73 -26.30
N ARG A 3 -6.49 3.41 -26.14
CA ARG A 3 -6.84 2.81 -24.85
C ARG A 3 -5.59 2.75 -23.96
N ALA A 4 -5.70 3.17 -22.71
CA ALA A 4 -4.63 3.07 -21.73
C ALA A 4 -4.07 1.62 -21.68
N ARG A 5 -2.75 1.49 -21.80
CA ARG A 5 -2.06 0.19 -21.86
C ARG A 5 -1.74 -0.35 -20.47
N TYR A 6 -1.47 0.57 -19.53
CA TYR A 6 -1.17 0.28 -18.14
C TYR A 6 -2.18 0.96 -17.23
N ALA A 7 -2.42 0.41 -16.04
CA ALA A 7 -3.03 1.17 -14.96
C ALA A 7 -2.03 2.19 -14.40
N PHE A 8 -2.52 3.21 -13.70
CA PHE A 8 -1.69 4.18 -12.98
C PHE A 8 -1.92 4.05 -11.47
N ALA A 9 -0.83 4.00 -10.73
CA ALA A 9 -0.80 4.06 -9.28
C ALA A 9 0.38 4.95 -8.84
N ALA A 10 0.31 5.49 -7.62
CA ALA A 10 1.36 6.35 -7.08
C ALA A 10 1.56 6.09 -5.59
N HIS A 11 2.81 6.19 -5.14
CA HIS A 11 3.10 6.29 -3.72
C HIS A 11 2.43 7.56 -3.17
N PRO A 12 1.78 7.54 -1.99
CA PRO A 12 1.00 8.68 -1.48
C PRO A 12 1.83 9.96 -1.38
N GLU A 13 3.07 9.86 -0.88
CA GLU A 13 3.99 11.00 -0.84
C GLU A 13 4.45 11.45 -2.25
N ALA A 14 4.46 10.60 -3.27
CA ALA A 14 4.86 11.02 -4.63
C ALA A 14 3.83 11.95 -5.28
N LEU A 15 2.56 11.85 -4.86
CA LEU A 15 1.52 12.84 -5.19
C LEU A 15 1.75 14.17 -4.45
N ALA A 16 2.39 14.16 -3.27
CA ALA A 16 2.81 15.38 -2.59
C ALA A 16 4.02 16.00 -3.30
N ASP A 17 5.02 15.21 -3.70
CA ASP A 17 6.14 15.68 -4.53
C ASP A 17 5.61 16.39 -5.80
N LEU A 18 4.68 15.75 -6.53
CA LEU A 18 4.08 16.28 -7.77
C LEU A 18 3.25 17.56 -7.53
N ARG A 19 2.75 17.80 -6.32
CA ARG A 19 2.08 19.06 -5.95
C ARG A 19 3.06 20.15 -5.52
N ALA A 20 4.26 19.79 -5.08
CA ALA A 20 5.30 20.71 -4.62
C ALA A 20 6.21 21.23 -5.74
N VAL A 21 6.22 20.58 -6.91
CA VAL A 21 6.95 21.09 -8.08
C VAL A 21 6.28 22.35 -8.67
N PRO A 22 7.03 23.22 -9.39
CA PRO A 22 6.46 24.36 -10.10
C PRO A 22 5.35 23.93 -11.09
N GLU A 23 4.33 24.77 -11.25
CA GLU A 23 3.14 24.46 -12.04
C GLU A 23 3.43 24.02 -13.47
N ASN A 24 4.31 24.72 -14.18
CA ASN A 24 4.75 24.36 -15.53
C ASN A 24 5.43 22.97 -15.59
N ILE A 25 6.14 22.58 -14.53
CA ILE A 25 6.78 21.25 -14.42
C ILE A 25 5.75 20.18 -14.07
N ARG A 26 4.75 20.50 -13.24
CA ARG A 26 3.66 19.60 -12.90
C ARG A 26 2.85 19.24 -14.13
N ASP A 27 2.54 20.23 -14.97
CA ASP A 27 1.73 20.02 -16.17
C ASP A 27 2.50 19.20 -17.22
N LEU A 28 3.79 19.47 -17.43
CA LEU A 28 4.68 18.60 -18.22
C LEU A 28 4.73 17.17 -17.65
N ALA A 29 4.85 17.00 -16.34
CA ALA A 29 4.88 15.68 -15.70
C ALA A 29 3.57 14.92 -15.90
N LEU A 30 2.41 15.59 -15.96
CA LEU A 30 1.13 14.97 -16.26
C LEU A 30 1.03 14.51 -17.73
N VAL A 31 1.61 15.25 -18.67
CA VAL A 31 1.74 14.82 -20.08
C VAL A 31 2.63 13.58 -20.20
N GLU A 32 3.80 13.58 -19.56
CA GLU A 32 4.71 12.43 -19.51
C GLU A 32 4.02 11.18 -18.89
N LEU A 33 3.32 11.36 -17.77
CA LEU A 33 2.52 10.28 -17.16
C LEU A 33 1.44 9.76 -18.11
N GLN A 34 0.81 10.62 -18.91
CA GLN A 34 -0.14 10.21 -19.95
C GLN A 34 0.55 9.37 -21.05
N HIS A 35 1.71 9.79 -21.56
CA HIS A 35 2.47 9.03 -22.56
C HIS A 35 2.88 7.64 -22.05
N LEU A 36 3.34 7.57 -20.80
CA LEU A 36 3.72 6.33 -20.13
C LEU A 36 2.50 5.38 -20.00
N VAL A 37 1.34 5.89 -19.55
CA VAL A 37 0.10 5.10 -19.38
C VAL A 37 -0.42 4.51 -20.70
N HIS A 38 -0.30 5.24 -21.81
CA HIS A 38 -0.61 4.71 -23.15
C HIS A 38 0.50 3.79 -23.69
N GLY A 39 1.70 3.85 -23.10
CA GLY A 39 2.86 3.06 -23.51
C GLY A 39 3.54 3.58 -24.77
N ASN A 40 3.37 4.88 -25.06
CA ASN A 40 4.06 5.58 -26.13
C ASN A 40 5.56 5.68 -25.83
N GLU A 41 5.91 5.82 -24.55
CA GLU A 41 7.27 5.98 -24.08
C GLU A 41 7.61 4.98 -22.98
N ARG A 42 8.92 4.75 -22.80
CA ARG A 42 9.48 3.96 -21.70
C ARG A 42 10.69 4.70 -21.17
N GLY A 43 10.62 5.10 -19.90
CA GLY A 43 11.76 5.70 -19.21
C GLY A 43 13.00 4.81 -19.24
N ALA A 44 14.18 5.41 -19.09
CA ALA A 44 15.43 4.67 -19.05
C ALA A 44 15.55 3.86 -17.75
N ALA A 45 15.93 2.58 -17.85
CA ALA A 45 16.05 1.72 -16.68
C ALA A 45 17.13 2.22 -15.69
N LEU A 46 16.83 2.11 -14.40
CA LEU A 46 17.75 2.38 -13.30
C LEU A 46 18.39 1.08 -12.81
N GLN A 47 19.57 1.21 -12.19
CA GLN A 47 20.41 0.10 -11.75
C GLN A 47 20.62 0.12 -10.21
N ARG A 48 21.30 -0.90 -9.69
CA ARG A 48 21.66 -1.05 -8.27
C ARG A 48 20.41 -1.03 -7.37
N GLU A 49 20.35 -0.16 -6.37
CA GLU A 49 19.27 -0.07 -5.39
C GLU A 49 17.88 0.17 -6.03
N LEU A 50 17.88 0.92 -7.14
CA LEU A 50 16.70 1.25 -7.95
C LEU A 50 16.50 0.30 -9.14
N ALA A 51 17.14 -0.87 -9.15
CA ALA A 51 16.88 -1.90 -10.16
C ALA A 51 15.38 -2.24 -10.26
N GLY A 52 14.88 -2.30 -11.50
CA GLY A 52 13.45 -2.44 -11.82
C GLY A 52 12.68 -1.11 -11.88
N CYS A 53 13.26 -0.01 -11.39
CA CYS A 53 12.72 1.34 -11.58
C CYS A 53 13.24 1.95 -12.88
N HIS A 54 12.56 2.98 -13.37
CA HIS A 54 12.89 3.69 -14.60
C HIS A 54 12.84 5.20 -14.32
N LYS A 55 13.74 5.97 -14.93
CA LYS A 55 13.74 7.44 -14.90
C LYS A 55 13.08 8.00 -16.15
N VAL A 56 12.31 9.07 -15.98
CA VAL A 56 11.74 9.85 -17.09
C VAL A 56 12.11 11.31 -16.84
N TYR A 57 12.52 12.02 -17.88
CA TYR A 57 12.80 13.45 -17.81
C TYR A 57 11.50 14.21 -18.05
N VAL A 58 11.22 15.23 -17.25
CA VAL A 58 9.96 15.99 -17.34
C VAL A 58 10.11 17.20 -18.25
N ASP A 59 11.30 17.80 -18.27
CA ASP A 59 11.59 19.08 -18.88
C ASP A 59 12.74 18.98 -19.90
N PRO A 60 12.76 19.85 -20.93
CA PRO A 60 13.86 19.88 -21.91
C PRO A 60 15.23 20.17 -21.29
N GLU A 61 15.30 20.95 -20.20
CA GLU A 61 16.56 21.24 -19.48
C GLU A 61 17.07 20.02 -18.68
N THR A 62 16.29 18.94 -18.60
CA THR A 62 16.55 17.73 -17.80
C THR A 62 16.79 18.04 -16.31
N ARG A 63 16.18 19.10 -15.78
CA ARG A 63 16.26 19.46 -14.36
C ARG A 63 15.31 18.66 -13.49
N TRP A 64 14.24 18.10 -14.02
CA TRP A 64 13.21 17.38 -13.29
C TRP A 64 13.10 15.93 -13.75
N ARG A 65 12.86 15.02 -12.79
CA ARG A 65 12.77 13.57 -13.03
C ARG A 65 11.58 12.97 -12.31
N LEU A 66 10.90 12.06 -13.02
CA LEU A 66 10.03 11.06 -12.42
C LEU A 66 10.85 9.78 -12.21
N VAL A 67 10.62 9.10 -11.08
CA VAL A 67 11.03 7.72 -10.88
C VAL A 67 9.78 6.85 -10.82
N ILE A 68 9.67 5.92 -11.76
CA ILE A 68 8.53 5.00 -11.89
C ILE A 68 8.99 3.54 -11.77
N GLN A 69 8.06 2.64 -11.47
CA GLN A 69 8.25 1.20 -11.54
C GLN A 69 7.11 0.56 -12.33
N TYR A 70 7.44 -0.36 -13.25
CA TYR A 70 6.43 -1.19 -13.90
C TYR A 70 6.16 -2.41 -13.03
N ARG A 71 4.93 -2.53 -12.52
CA ARG A 71 4.49 -3.64 -11.67
C ARG A 71 3.41 -4.43 -12.40
N ASP A 72 3.16 -5.65 -11.95
CA ASP A 72 1.94 -6.35 -12.35
C ASP A 72 0.79 -5.79 -11.53
N ALA A 73 -0.33 -5.49 -12.20
CA ALA A 73 -1.45 -4.81 -11.55
C ALA A 73 -2.17 -5.76 -10.59
N PRO A 74 -2.85 -5.27 -9.54
CA PRO A 74 -3.67 -6.10 -8.67
C PRO A 74 -4.77 -6.81 -9.48
N ALA A 75 -5.21 -7.98 -9.01
CA ALA A 75 -6.20 -8.82 -9.70
C ALA A 75 -7.58 -8.14 -9.91
N SER A 76 -7.86 -7.04 -9.21
CA SER A 76 -9.03 -6.18 -9.38
C SER A 76 -8.89 -5.14 -10.52
N SER A 77 -7.71 -5.01 -11.13
CA SER A 77 -7.44 -4.04 -12.20
C SER A 77 -7.88 -4.56 -13.57
N GLN A 78 -8.33 -3.63 -14.43
CA GLN A 78 -8.65 -3.93 -15.83
C GLN A 78 -7.40 -4.08 -16.71
N HIS A 79 -6.22 -3.70 -16.21
CA HIS A 79 -4.95 -3.76 -16.93
C HIS A 79 -4.10 -4.90 -16.37
N LYS A 80 -3.27 -5.55 -17.19
CA LYS A 80 -2.35 -6.61 -16.72
C LYS A 80 -1.17 -6.06 -15.92
N ARG A 81 -0.78 -4.81 -16.18
CA ARG A 81 0.39 -4.15 -15.59
C ARG A 81 0.06 -2.71 -15.26
N GLU A 82 0.78 -2.16 -14.29
CA GLU A 82 0.61 -0.79 -13.82
C GLU A 82 1.94 -0.04 -13.81
N ILE A 83 1.85 1.28 -13.96
CA ILE A 83 2.94 2.21 -13.69
C ILE A 83 2.74 2.75 -12.29
N TYR A 84 3.73 2.53 -11.45
CA TYR A 84 3.76 2.99 -10.07
C TYR A 84 4.75 4.16 -9.93
N LEU A 85 4.25 5.36 -9.66
CA LEU A 85 5.07 6.55 -9.42
C LEU A 85 5.67 6.51 -8.00
N LEU A 86 7.01 6.46 -7.91
CA LEU A 86 7.74 6.38 -6.64
C LEU A 86 8.17 7.75 -6.10
N ALA A 87 8.61 8.66 -6.97
CA ALA A 87 9.04 10.01 -6.59
C ALA A 87 9.06 10.97 -7.78
N VAL A 88 8.93 12.26 -7.48
CA VAL A 88 9.21 13.38 -8.39
C VAL A 88 10.25 14.27 -7.73
N GLY A 89 11.18 14.85 -8.51
CA GLY A 89 12.10 15.83 -7.95
C GLY A 89 13.16 16.35 -8.91
N GLU A 90 13.93 17.31 -8.43
CA GLU A 90 15.02 17.90 -9.18
C GLU A 90 16.21 16.94 -9.39
N ARG A 91 17.02 17.28 -10.38
CA ARG A 91 18.36 16.76 -10.66
C ARG A 91 19.32 17.04 -9.51
N GLN A 92 19.19 18.24 -8.93
CA GLN A 92 20.06 18.69 -7.86
C GLN A 92 19.95 17.71 -6.69
N ASP A 93 21.12 17.38 -6.13
CA ASP A 93 21.32 16.38 -5.10
C ASP A 93 20.65 15.01 -5.33
N GLN A 94 20.37 14.64 -6.59
CA GLN A 94 19.68 13.39 -6.95
C GLN A 94 18.38 13.17 -6.16
N ALA A 95 17.64 14.24 -5.84
CA ALA A 95 16.53 14.22 -4.88
C ALA A 95 15.47 13.16 -5.22
N ALA A 96 15.10 13.04 -6.50
CA ALA A 96 14.17 12.03 -6.99
C ALA A 96 14.66 10.58 -6.72
N TYR A 97 15.94 10.29 -6.92
CA TYR A 97 16.50 8.95 -6.70
C TYR A 97 16.64 8.62 -5.21
N ARG A 98 17.12 9.55 -4.38
CA ARG A 98 17.24 9.33 -2.91
C ARG A 98 15.87 9.06 -2.29
N THR A 99 14.87 9.85 -2.68
CA THR A 99 13.49 9.70 -2.22
C THR A 99 12.87 8.37 -2.69
N ALA A 100 13.06 8.01 -3.97
CA ALA A 100 12.61 6.73 -4.49
C ALA A 100 13.30 5.54 -3.80
N ALA A 101 14.61 5.60 -3.54
CA ALA A 101 15.36 4.54 -2.89
C ALA A 101 14.89 4.31 -1.44
N ARG A 102 14.66 5.39 -0.69
CA ARG A 102 14.08 5.34 0.66
C ARG A 102 12.70 4.70 0.67
N ARG A 103 11.77 5.18 -0.17
CA ARG A 103 10.40 4.65 -0.27
C ARG A 103 10.37 3.18 -0.69
N LEU A 104 11.17 2.82 -1.70
CA LEU A 104 11.29 1.45 -2.18
C LEU A 104 11.95 0.53 -1.15
N GLY A 105 12.87 1.03 -0.33
CA GLY A 105 13.41 0.33 0.84
C GLY A 105 12.33 -0.01 1.87
N HIS A 106 11.49 0.96 2.24
CA HIS A 106 10.38 0.74 3.15
C HIS A 106 9.32 -0.22 2.58
N GLU A 107 8.95 -0.11 1.30
CA GLU A 107 8.04 -1.08 0.66
C GLU A 107 8.59 -2.50 0.67
N ARG A 108 9.89 -2.69 0.37
CA ARG A 108 10.55 -4.00 0.42
C ARG A 108 10.56 -4.57 1.85
N GLN A 109 10.81 -3.74 2.86
CA GLN A 109 10.76 -4.13 4.28
C GLN A 109 9.34 -4.55 4.70
N ALA A 110 8.32 -3.74 4.37
CA ALA A 110 6.92 -4.04 4.68
C ALA A 110 6.44 -5.32 3.97
N ALA A 111 6.82 -5.51 2.70
CA ALA A 111 6.53 -6.73 1.96
C ALA A 111 7.17 -7.97 2.62
N GLY A 112 8.44 -7.88 3.03
CA GLY A 112 9.14 -8.94 3.76
C GLY A 112 8.45 -9.31 5.08
N THR A 113 8.09 -8.32 5.90
CA THR A 113 7.36 -8.52 7.16
C THR A 113 6.00 -9.18 6.92
N SER A 114 5.22 -8.72 5.93
CA SER A 114 3.93 -9.32 5.58
C SER A 114 4.04 -10.77 5.09
N ALA A 115 5.13 -11.11 4.39
CA ALA A 115 5.39 -12.47 3.92
C ALA A 115 5.74 -13.40 5.09
N LEU A 116 6.54 -12.91 6.05
CA LEU A 116 6.85 -13.63 7.29
C LEU A 116 5.58 -13.87 8.12
N GLN A 117 4.73 -12.84 8.27
CA GLN A 117 3.48 -12.93 9.02
C GLN A 117 2.48 -13.92 8.39
N ARG A 118 2.34 -13.93 7.05
CA ARG A 118 1.54 -14.93 6.32
C ARG A 118 2.08 -16.35 6.49
N ARG A 119 3.41 -16.53 6.45
CA ARG A 119 4.05 -17.84 6.73
C ARG A 119 3.79 -18.30 8.16
N ALA A 120 3.87 -17.41 9.14
CA ALA A 120 3.56 -17.71 10.54
C ALA A 120 2.08 -18.08 10.75
N GLN A 121 1.15 -17.38 10.09
CA GLN A 121 -0.28 -17.74 10.08
C GLN A 121 -0.50 -19.13 9.46
N ALA A 122 0.11 -19.42 8.30
CA ALA A 122 0.01 -20.74 7.67
C ALA A 122 0.60 -21.86 8.53
N ALA A 123 1.71 -21.61 9.24
CA ALA A 123 2.30 -22.57 10.18
C ALA A 123 1.37 -22.84 11.38
N ARG A 124 0.75 -21.80 11.95
CA ARG A 124 -0.25 -21.94 13.03
C ARG A 124 -1.48 -22.73 12.57
N ALA A 125 -2.03 -22.41 11.39
CA ALA A 125 -3.19 -23.10 10.83
C ALA A 125 -2.93 -24.59 10.50
N ARG A 126 -1.68 -24.99 10.30
CA ARG A 126 -1.25 -26.38 10.08
C ARG A 126 -0.80 -27.08 11.36
N SER A 127 -0.74 -26.41 12.51
CA SER A 127 -0.31 -27.02 13.76
C SER A 127 -1.46 -27.78 14.42
N PRO A 128 -1.38 -29.12 14.59
CA PRO A 128 -2.42 -29.88 15.27
C PRO A 128 -2.53 -29.55 16.77
N HIS A 129 -1.53 -28.86 17.34
CA HIS A 129 -1.50 -28.44 18.73
C HIS A 129 -2.23 -27.11 19.02
N GLY A 130 -2.89 -26.51 18.02
CA GLY A 130 -3.67 -25.27 18.18
C GLY A 130 -5.10 -25.47 18.70
N SER A 131 -5.63 -26.69 18.64
CA SER A 131 -6.96 -27.06 19.12
C SER A 131 -6.85 -27.86 20.42
N SER A 132 -6.31 -27.24 21.45
CA SER A 132 -6.43 -27.73 22.82
C SER A 132 -6.79 -26.59 23.74
N ASP A 133 -7.96 -26.74 24.33
CA ASP A 133 -8.59 -25.92 25.36
C ASP A 133 -9.02 -24.48 25.02
N ARG A 134 -10.18 -24.39 24.36
CA ARG A 134 -11.22 -23.43 24.77
C ARG A 134 -12.52 -24.19 25.01
N THR A 135 -12.51 -25.13 25.95
CA THR A 135 -13.75 -25.64 26.51
C THR A 135 -14.35 -24.54 27.39
N THR A 136 -15.55 -24.10 27.06
CA THR A 136 -16.26 -23.06 27.81
C THR A 136 -16.63 -23.56 29.20
N ALA A 137 -15.80 -23.22 30.20
CA ALA A 137 -16.18 -23.27 31.61
C ALA A 137 -17.19 -22.15 31.92
N SER A 138 -18.45 -22.36 31.55
CA SER A 138 -19.56 -21.51 31.97
C SER A 138 -19.85 -21.76 33.46
N PRO A 139 -19.69 -20.77 34.37
CA PRO A 139 -20.16 -20.94 35.74
C PRO A 139 -21.69 -20.92 35.75
N SER A 140 -22.29 -22.10 35.90
CA SER A 140 -23.74 -22.24 36.05
C SER A 140 -24.15 -21.80 37.47
N PHE A 141 -24.53 -20.54 37.62
CA PHE A 141 -25.28 -20.05 38.78
C PHE A 141 -26.74 -19.83 38.36
N ALA A 142 -27.59 -20.79 38.70
CA ALA A 142 -29.04 -20.64 38.66
C ALA A 142 -29.54 -20.26 40.06
N PRO A 143 -30.05 -19.04 40.30
CA PRO A 143 -30.84 -18.76 41.48
C PRO A 143 -32.26 -19.32 41.27
N THR A 144 -32.64 -20.32 42.06
CA THR A 144 -34.03 -20.81 42.10
C THR A 144 -34.85 -19.94 43.06
N ASP A 145 -35.71 -19.08 42.49
CA ASP A 145 -36.90 -18.56 43.15
C ASP A 145 -38.08 -19.48 42.75
N PRO A 146 -39.08 -19.74 43.62
CA PRO A 146 -40.16 -18.76 43.73
C PRO A 146 -40.88 -18.65 45.10
N ILE A 147 -41.13 -17.39 45.49
CA ILE A 147 -42.46 -16.81 45.85
C ILE A 147 -43.37 -17.53 46.88
N GLY A 148 -43.67 -16.81 47.97
CA GLY A 148 -44.93 -16.90 48.75
C GLY A 148 -44.73 -16.95 50.28
N GLN A 149 -45.48 -16.24 51.13
CA GLN A 149 -46.61 -15.30 50.98
C GLN A 149 -46.58 -14.24 52.11
N PRO A 150 -47.29 -13.09 51.98
CA PRO A 150 -47.41 -12.11 53.05
C PRO A 150 -48.61 -12.39 53.97
N ARG A 151 -48.48 -12.13 55.29
CA ARG A 151 -49.64 -11.86 56.16
C ARG A 151 -49.30 -10.87 57.28
N ALA A 152 -50.26 -10.03 57.63
CA ALA A 152 -50.03 -8.79 58.37
C ALA A 152 -50.53 -8.81 59.83
N ARG A 153 -50.17 -7.72 60.53
CA ARG A 153 -50.85 -7.07 61.68
C ARG A 153 -50.73 -7.69 63.09
N ARG A 154 -50.24 -6.82 64.00
CA ARG A 154 -50.86 -6.40 65.28
C ARG A 154 -51.11 -7.47 66.38
N THR A 155 -51.34 -7.12 67.65
CA THR A 155 -51.57 -5.79 68.25
C THR A 155 -50.56 -5.53 69.37
N CYS A 156 -49.90 -4.37 69.51
CA CYS A 156 -49.85 -3.07 68.79
C CYS A 156 -50.20 -3.05 67.29
#